data_AF-A0A6C1NLB6-F1
#
_entry.id   AF-A0A6C1NLB6-F1
#
_cell.length_a   1.000
_cell.length_b   1.000
_cell.length_c   1.000
_cell.angle_alpha   90.00
_cell.angle_beta   90.00
_cell.angle_gamma   90.00
#
_symmetry.space_group_name_H-M   'P 1'
#
loop_
_entity.id
_entity.type
_entity.pdbx_description
1 polymer ?
#
loop_
_entity_poly.entity_id
_entity_poly.type
_entity_poly.pdbx_seq_one_letter_code
_entity_poly.pdbx_strand_id
1 'polypeptide(L)'
;MRGGRAGASLLELAVALVVAGVFTLGVAALLRAAGEATSRIVERSDDQQTVRTVWSVLEEELSAGRPGVDWWVEEPVAVGLRAFRGVGFVCGSAAELPGGGDAEEWVLLWMGQRAPVPGTDSVLVWASDGAWHLGELTGASLVEGDDGADGGLLQVLCLQGGPLPESAPRVGRFRWEGGPPAEVGRPLVVRTFVRGRYSLEDGAFRYLRGQAGRQPLTPERVGDGSRIEWLPGGRGLQVELHLESGGVTGWRHQGVHP
;
A
#
# COMPACT_ATOMS: atom_id res chain seq x y z
N MET A 1 -62.89 -57.46 -4.19
CA MET A 1 -61.57 -57.34 -4.84
C MET A 1 -60.49 -57.68 -3.81
N ARG A 2 -60.06 -58.95 -3.76
CA ARG A 2 -58.96 -59.39 -2.89
C ARG A 2 -57.66 -59.24 -3.68
N GLY A 3 -56.94 -58.13 -3.47
CA GLY A 3 -55.58 -57.97 -3.98
C GLY A 3 -54.68 -58.96 -3.25
N GLY A 4 -54.29 -60.04 -3.93
CA GLY A 4 -53.31 -60.99 -3.43
C GLY A 4 -51.98 -60.26 -3.26
N ARG A 5 -51.48 -60.18 -2.02
CA ARG A 5 -50.11 -59.73 -1.76
C ARG A 5 -49.16 -60.80 -2.30
N ALA A 6 -48.58 -60.57 -3.47
CA ALA A 6 -47.43 -61.34 -3.92
C ALA A 6 -46.24 -60.98 -3.02
N GLY A 7 -45.74 -61.96 -2.26
CA GLY A 7 -44.53 -61.78 -1.46
C GLY A 7 -43.31 -61.68 -2.38
N ALA A 8 -42.44 -60.70 -2.13
CA ALA A 8 -41.18 -60.57 -2.87
C ALA A 8 -40.32 -61.83 -2.67
N SER A 9 -39.74 -62.34 -3.76
CA SER A 9 -38.82 -63.48 -3.66
C SER A 9 -37.48 -63.02 -3.07
N LEU A 10 -36.76 -63.93 -2.40
CA LEU A 10 -35.40 -63.65 -1.87
C LEU A 10 -34.44 -63.18 -2.98
N LEU A 11 -34.62 -63.70 -4.20
CA LEU A 11 -33.83 -63.31 -5.36
C LEU A 11 -34.08 -61.86 -5.76
N GLU A 12 -35.34 -61.41 -5.79
CA GLU A 12 -35.69 -60.01 -6.09
C GLU A 12 -35.10 -59.05 -5.05
N LEU A 13 -35.15 -59.41 -3.76
CA LEU A 13 -34.54 -58.62 -2.70
C LEU A 13 -33.01 -58.52 -2.89
N ALA A 14 -32.34 -59.62 -3.19
CA ALA A 14 -30.90 -59.63 -3.43
C ALA A 14 -30.51 -58.74 -4.63
N VAL A 15 -31.25 -58.84 -5.74
CA VAL A 15 -31.04 -57.98 -6.92
C VAL A 15 -31.29 -56.52 -6.58
N ALA A 16 -32.37 -56.20 -5.87
CA ALA A 16 -32.68 -54.82 -5.47
C ALA A 16 -31.59 -54.24 -4.57
N LEU A 17 -31.05 -55.03 -3.62
CA LEU A 17 -29.95 -54.60 -2.75
C LEU A 17 -28.66 -54.36 -3.53
N VAL A 18 -28.32 -55.23 -4.49
CA VAL A 18 -27.14 -55.04 -5.33
C VAL A 18 -27.27 -53.78 -6.18
N VAL A 19 -28.43 -53.58 -6.83
CA VAL A 19 -28.70 -52.38 -7.64
C VAL A 19 -28.65 -51.11 -6.78
N ALA A 20 -29.29 -51.13 -5.61
CA ALA A 20 -29.26 -50.01 -4.66
C ALA A 20 -27.84 -49.72 -4.17
N GLY A 21 -27.04 -50.76 -3.90
CA GLY A 21 -25.64 -50.63 -3.49
C GLY A 21 -24.77 -50.00 -4.58
N VAL A 22 -24.88 -50.47 -5.83
CA VAL A 22 -24.18 -49.88 -6.98
C VAL A 22 -24.59 -48.43 -7.17
N PHE A 23 -25.89 -48.12 -7.08
CA PHE A 23 -26.37 -46.75 -7.22
C PHE A 23 -25.83 -45.84 -6.11
N THR A 24 -25.86 -46.30 -4.86
CA THR A 24 -25.36 -45.54 -3.71
C THR A 24 -23.85 -45.28 -3.82
N LEU A 25 -23.07 -46.28 -4.23
CA LEU A 25 -21.63 -46.13 -4.47
C LEU A 25 -21.34 -45.16 -5.63
N GLY A 26 -22.12 -45.25 -6.72
CA GLY A 26 -22.03 -44.33 -7.85
C GLY A 26 -22.31 -42.88 -7.43
N VAL A 27 -23.37 -42.65 -6.66
CA VAL A 27 -23.70 -41.32 -6.11
C VAL A 27 -22.59 -40.82 -5.17
N ALA A 28 -22.08 -41.68 -4.28
CA ALA A 28 -21.00 -41.30 -3.36
C ALA A 28 -19.71 -40.94 -4.10
N ALA A 29 -19.33 -41.69 -5.13
CA ALA A 29 -18.17 -41.41 -5.98
C ALA A 29 -18.35 -40.09 -6.73
N LEU A 30 -19.54 -39.85 -7.30
CA LEU A 30 -19.87 -38.61 -7.99
C LEU A 30 -19.79 -37.39 -7.05
N LEU A 31 -20.33 -37.50 -5.84
CA LEU A 31 -20.28 -36.41 -4.85
C LEU A 31 -18.84 -36.09 -4.42
N ARG A 32 -17.98 -37.11 -4.25
CA ARG A 32 -16.55 -36.90 -3.97
C ARG A 32 -15.85 -36.21 -5.13
N ALA A 33 -16.05 -36.69 -6.35
CA ALA A 33 -15.46 -36.07 -7.54
C ALA A 33 -15.93 -34.62 -7.73
N ALA A 34 -17.21 -34.32 -7.49
CA ALA A 34 -17.76 -32.97 -7.51
C ALA A 34 -17.15 -32.08 -6.41
N GLY A 35 -16.95 -32.63 -5.20
CA GLY A 35 -16.26 -31.94 -4.12
C GLY A 35 -14.83 -31.56 -4.49
N GLU A 36 -14.03 -32.52 -4.98
CA GLU A 36 -12.66 -32.28 -5.44
C GLU A 36 -12.60 -31.27 -6.60
N ALA A 37 -13.50 -31.39 -7.57
CA ALA A 37 -13.58 -30.45 -8.69
C ALA A 37 -13.91 -29.03 -8.22
N THR A 38 -14.84 -28.89 -7.27
CA THR A 38 -15.21 -27.60 -6.69
C THR A 38 -14.04 -26.98 -5.94
N SER A 39 -13.32 -27.75 -5.11
CA SER A 39 -12.13 -27.27 -4.41
C SER A 39 -11.06 -26.77 -5.38
N ARG A 40 -10.77 -27.52 -6.46
CA ARG A 40 -9.81 -27.09 -7.48
C ARG A 40 -10.24 -25.80 -8.21
N ILE A 41 -11.54 -25.61 -8.43
CA ILE A 41 -12.08 -24.39 -9.04
C ILE A 41 -11.88 -23.20 -8.10
N VAL A 42 -12.15 -23.38 -6.79
CA VAL A 42 -11.95 -22.33 -5.78
C VAL A 42 -10.47 -21.96 -5.68
N GLU A 43 -9.57 -22.94 -5.55
CA GLU A 43 -8.11 -22.72 -5.51
C GLU A 43 -7.62 -21.93 -6.74
N ARG A 44 -8.05 -22.35 -7.94
CA ARG A 44 -7.68 -21.65 -9.18
C ARG A 44 -8.26 -20.24 -9.25
N SER A 45 -9.44 -20.01 -8.70
CA SER A 45 -10.04 -18.68 -8.62
C SER A 45 -9.26 -17.78 -7.67
N ASP A 46 -8.87 -18.28 -6.50
CA ASP A 46 -8.06 -17.54 -5.53
C ASP A 46 -6.68 -17.17 -6.10
N ASP A 47 -6.04 -18.11 -6.81
CA ASP A 47 -4.78 -17.89 -7.51
C ASP A 47 -4.90 -16.77 -8.54
N GLN A 48 -5.93 -16.83 -9.40
CA GLN A 48 -6.17 -15.81 -10.41
C GLN A 48 -6.47 -14.44 -9.79
N GLN A 49 -7.22 -14.41 -8.69
CA GLN A 49 -7.50 -13.19 -7.95
C GLN A 49 -6.22 -12.61 -7.32
N THR A 50 -5.39 -13.45 -6.70
CA THR A 50 -4.10 -13.05 -6.11
C THR A 50 -3.22 -12.39 -7.15
N VAL A 51 -3.04 -13.06 -8.28
CA VAL A 51 -2.27 -12.58 -9.42
C VAL A 51 -2.82 -11.24 -9.94
N ARG A 52 -4.14 -11.14 -10.13
CA ARG A 52 -4.78 -9.93 -10.65
C ARG A 52 -4.62 -8.75 -9.69
N THR A 53 -4.81 -8.97 -8.40
CA THR A 53 -4.65 -7.95 -7.35
C THR A 53 -3.21 -7.45 -7.28
N VAL A 54 -2.23 -8.36 -7.27
CA VAL A 54 -0.80 -7.98 -7.23
C VAL A 54 -0.48 -7.09 -8.42
N TRP A 55 -0.83 -7.52 -9.63
CA TRP A 55 -0.49 -6.76 -10.83
C TRP A 55 -1.23 -5.43 -10.92
N SER A 56 -2.53 -5.39 -10.60
CA SER A 56 -3.30 -4.15 -10.69
C SER A 56 -2.80 -3.11 -9.69
N VAL A 57 -2.54 -3.53 -8.45
CA VAL A 57 -2.06 -2.62 -7.39
C VAL A 57 -0.66 -2.12 -7.73
N LEU A 58 0.26 -3.01 -8.13
CA LEU A 58 1.61 -2.58 -8.47
C LEU A 58 1.64 -1.71 -9.74
N GLU A 59 0.82 -1.99 -10.75
CA GLU A 59 0.74 -1.14 -11.94
C GLU A 59 0.19 0.25 -11.57
N GLU A 60 -0.88 0.32 -10.78
CA GLU A 60 -1.47 1.58 -10.35
C GLU A 60 -0.49 2.43 -9.52
N GLU A 61 0.18 1.81 -8.55
CA GLU A 61 1.09 2.51 -7.63
C GLU A 61 2.41 2.93 -8.31
N LEU A 62 2.98 2.06 -9.16
CA LEU A 62 4.28 2.33 -9.79
C LEU A 62 4.17 3.24 -11.02
N SER A 63 3.05 3.19 -11.75
CA SER A 63 2.85 4.03 -12.95
C SER A 63 2.83 5.52 -12.68
N ALA A 64 2.45 5.93 -11.46
CA ALA A 64 2.43 7.33 -11.05
C ALA A 64 3.80 7.85 -10.59
N GLY A 65 4.78 6.97 -10.33
CA GLY A 65 6.02 7.30 -9.65
C GLY A 65 7.28 7.07 -10.49
N ARG A 66 8.36 7.76 -10.14
CA ARG A 66 9.68 7.59 -10.74
C ARG A 66 10.49 6.50 -10.03
N PRO A 67 11.08 5.55 -10.78
CA PRO A 67 12.01 4.57 -10.23
C PRO A 67 13.16 5.21 -9.46
N GLY A 68 13.46 4.70 -8.26
CA GLY A 68 14.56 5.15 -7.40
C GLY A 68 14.27 6.44 -6.62
N VAL A 69 13.16 7.13 -6.90
CA VAL A 69 12.77 8.37 -6.21
C VAL A 69 11.48 8.16 -5.44
N ASP A 70 10.43 7.73 -6.14
CA ASP A 70 9.09 7.52 -5.58
C ASP A 70 8.86 6.07 -5.18
N TRP A 71 9.60 5.14 -5.77
CA TRP A 71 9.57 3.73 -5.40
C TRP A 71 10.92 3.05 -5.63
N TRP A 72 11.22 2.04 -4.82
CA TRP A 72 12.47 1.28 -4.88
C TRP A 72 12.29 -0.16 -4.41
N VAL A 73 13.13 -1.08 -4.87
CA VAL A 73 13.20 -2.43 -4.31
C VAL A 73 14.00 -2.37 -3.01
N GLU A 74 13.39 -2.78 -1.89
CA GLU A 74 14.06 -2.84 -0.57
C GLU A 74 14.78 -4.18 -0.39
N GLU A 75 14.07 -5.26 -0.69
CA GLU A 75 14.51 -6.63 -0.56
C GLU A 75 13.99 -7.42 -1.78
N PRO A 76 14.51 -8.63 -2.06
CA PRO A 76 14.02 -9.47 -3.15
C PRO A 76 12.53 -9.87 -3.04
N VAL A 77 11.80 -9.41 -2.03
CA VAL A 77 10.37 -9.68 -1.82
C VAL A 77 9.57 -8.41 -1.55
N ALA A 78 10.19 -7.23 -1.54
CA ALA A 78 9.55 -6.00 -1.10
C ALA A 78 9.89 -4.79 -1.98
N VAL A 79 8.86 -3.99 -2.23
CA VAL A 79 8.96 -2.68 -2.88
C VAL A 79 8.52 -1.59 -1.90
N GLY A 80 9.43 -0.64 -1.67
CA GLY A 80 9.17 0.60 -0.94
C GLY A 80 8.56 1.64 -1.88
N LEU A 81 7.65 2.44 -1.34
CA LEU A 81 6.88 3.47 -2.05
C LEU A 81 6.80 4.75 -1.23
N ARG A 82 6.65 5.86 -1.95
CA ARG A 82 6.32 7.17 -1.41
C ARG A 82 5.00 7.63 -2.00
N ALA A 83 3.95 7.51 -1.20
CA ALA A 83 2.65 8.06 -1.55
C ALA A 83 2.57 9.52 -1.11
N PHE A 84 2.35 10.42 -2.07
CA PHE A 84 2.20 11.86 -1.83
C PHE A 84 1.08 12.15 -0.82
N ARG A 85 1.34 13.02 0.15
CA ARG A 85 0.39 13.38 1.22
C ARG A 85 -0.03 14.83 1.21
N GLY A 86 0.82 15.70 0.70
CA GLY A 86 0.51 17.11 0.60
C GLY A 86 1.75 17.94 0.31
N VAL A 87 1.52 19.23 0.22
CA VAL A 87 2.51 20.25 -0.10
C VAL A 87 2.50 21.34 0.96
N GLY A 88 3.69 21.80 1.33
CA GLY A 88 3.92 22.93 2.21
C GLY A 88 4.66 24.04 1.46
N PHE A 89 4.23 25.29 1.64
CA PHE A 89 5.00 26.46 1.19
C PHE A 89 5.72 27.06 2.37
N VAL A 90 7.05 27.16 2.30
CA VAL A 90 7.87 27.65 3.42
C VAL A 90 7.73 29.15 3.52
N CYS A 91 7.28 29.62 4.68
CA CYS A 91 7.11 31.04 4.98
C CYS A 91 8.39 31.64 5.58
N GLY A 92 9.09 30.87 6.41
CA GLY A 92 10.30 31.29 7.12
C GLY A 92 10.82 30.22 8.05
N SER A 93 11.95 30.48 8.70
CA SER A 93 12.43 29.63 9.80
C SER A 93 11.74 30.02 11.10
N ALA A 94 11.62 29.09 12.05
CA ALA A 94 11.05 29.39 13.36
C ALA A 94 11.94 30.37 14.16
N ALA A 95 13.24 30.43 13.86
CA ALA A 95 14.16 31.42 14.42
C ALA A 95 13.79 32.88 14.07
N GLU A 96 13.05 33.12 12.97
CA GLU A 96 12.56 34.45 12.59
C GLU A 96 11.35 34.91 13.43
N LEU A 97 10.76 34.02 14.24
CA LEU A 97 9.60 34.34 15.08
C LEU A 97 10.00 35.12 16.35
N PRO A 98 9.16 36.06 16.82
CA PRO A 98 9.33 36.69 18.13
C PRO A 98 9.32 35.64 19.24
N GLY A 99 10.39 35.53 20.02
CA GLY A 99 10.56 34.51 21.06
C GLY A 99 11.64 33.47 20.77
N GLY A 100 12.21 33.46 19.55
CA GLY A 100 13.36 32.62 19.19
C GLY A 100 13.01 31.14 19.09
N GLY A 101 12.58 30.69 17.91
CA GLY A 101 12.44 29.27 17.61
C GLY A 101 13.76 28.60 17.24
N ASP A 102 13.71 27.29 17.05
CA ASP A 102 14.83 26.50 16.54
C ASP A 102 15.14 26.89 15.08
N ALA A 103 16.41 27.09 14.75
CA ALA A 103 16.85 27.44 13.40
C ALA A 103 16.66 26.29 12.39
N GLU A 104 16.56 25.05 12.88
CA GLU A 104 16.30 23.86 12.07
C GLU A 104 14.80 23.60 11.84
N GLU A 105 13.93 24.37 12.50
CA GLU A 105 12.49 24.28 12.36
C GLU A 105 11.98 25.32 11.35
N TRP A 106 11.10 24.88 10.45
CA TRP A 106 10.55 25.69 9.37
C TRP A 106 9.06 25.88 9.56
N VAL A 107 8.62 27.12 9.37
CA VAL A 107 7.21 27.48 9.36
C VAL A 107 6.70 27.41 7.94
N LEU A 108 5.63 26.64 7.73
CA LEU A 108 5.06 26.46 6.41
C LEU A 108 3.53 26.52 6.39
N LEU A 109 3.03 26.91 5.23
CA LEU A 109 1.64 26.84 4.85
C LEU A 109 1.35 25.45 4.27
N TRP A 110 0.73 24.59 5.07
CA TRP A 110 0.46 23.19 4.78
C TRP A 110 -0.88 22.96 4.08
N MET A 111 -0.84 22.25 2.96
CA MET A 111 -2.02 21.71 2.26
C MET A 111 -1.86 20.20 2.11
N GLY A 112 -2.57 19.46 2.95
CA GLY A 112 -2.62 18.02 2.88
C GLY A 112 -3.86 17.48 3.57
N GLN A 113 -4.19 16.21 3.29
CA GLN A 113 -5.39 15.57 3.84
C GLN A 113 -5.30 15.28 5.35
N ARG A 114 -4.08 15.21 5.91
CA ARG A 114 -3.83 14.96 7.33
C ARG A 114 -2.58 15.69 7.81
N ALA A 115 -2.37 15.70 9.13
CA ALA A 115 -1.10 16.06 9.73
C ALA A 115 0.01 15.04 9.33
N PRO A 116 1.18 15.51 8.89
CA PRO A 116 2.33 14.64 8.64
C PRO A 116 2.82 13.97 9.93
N VAL A 117 3.32 12.74 9.81
CA VAL A 117 3.77 11.93 10.96
C VAL A 117 5.28 11.76 10.91
N PRO A 118 6.03 12.36 11.86
CA PRO A 118 7.47 12.21 11.95
C PRO A 118 7.92 10.75 12.08
N GLY A 119 9.10 10.44 11.54
CA GLY A 119 9.67 9.08 11.51
C GLY A 119 8.97 8.09 10.57
N THR A 120 7.79 8.45 10.05
CA THR A 120 7.04 7.64 9.07
C THR A 120 6.97 8.32 7.71
N ASP A 121 6.72 9.62 7.71
CA ASP A 121 6.66 10.43 6.51
C ASP A 121 8.07 10.94 6.15
N SER A 122 8.30 11.10 4.85
CA SER A 122 9.52 11.70 4.28
C SER A 122 9.16 13.00 3.57
N VAL A 123 10.16 13.85 3.37
CA VAL A 123 10.01 15.14 2.70
C VAL A 123 10.90 15.24 1.47
N LEU A 124 10.35 15.78 0.39
CA LEU A 124 11.16 16.37 -0.67
C LEU A 124 11.10 17.88 -0.51
N VAL A 125 12.25 18.53 -0.45
CA VAL A 125 12.40 19.96 -0.23
C VAL A 125 12.97 20.59 -1.50
N TRP A 126 12.21 21.47 -2.12
CA TRP A 126 12.68 22.32 -3.20
C TRP A 126 13.33 23.55 -2.59
N ALA A 127 14.60 23.77 -2.88
CA ALA A 127 15.37 24.90 -2.37
C ALA A 127 15.60 25.98 -3.44
N SER A 128 16.12 27.13 -3.00
CA SER A 128 16.42 28.27 -3.88
C SER A 128 17.52 28.01 -4.91
N ASP A 129 18.23 26.88 -4.81
CA ASP A 129 19.17 26.38 -5.82
C ASP A 129 18.48 25.79 -7.06
N GLY A 130 17.16 25.59 -7.00
CA GLY A 130 16.39 24.99 -8.09
C GLY A 130 16.48 23.47 -8.13
N ALA A 131 16.79 22.81 -7.01
CA ALA A 131 16.85 21.35 -6.91
C ALA A 131 15.93 20.80 -5.80
N TRP A 132 15.52 19.53 -5.98
CA TRP A 132 14.83 18.75 -4.94
C TRP A 132 15.84 18.00 -4.08
N HIS A 133 15.72 18.16 -2.77
CA HIS A 133 16.53 17.48 -1.77
C HIS A 133 15.65 16.56 -0.93
N LEU A 134 16.11 15.34 -0.70
CA LEU A 134 15.38 14.36 0.10
C LEU A 134 15.73 14.51 1.57
N GLY A 135 14.73 14.71 2.42
CA GLY A 135 14.89 14.65 3.87
C GLY A 135 13.94 13.66 4.55
N GLU A 136 14.29 13.29 5.78
CA GLU A 136 13.44 12.55 6.70
C GLU A 136 12.70 13.52 7.61
N LEU A 137 11.38 13.37 7.74
CA LEU A 137 10.61 14.24 8.62
C LEU A 137 10.83 13.83 10.08
N THR A 138 11.44 14.70 10.88
CA THR A 138 11.77 14.43 12.28
C THR A 138 10.87 15.19 13.26
N GLY A 139 10.19 16.24 12.80
CA GLY A 139 9.19 16.97 13.57
C GLY A 139 8.10 17.55 12.68
N ALA A 140 6.86 17.51 13.14
CA ALA A 140 5.74 18.17 12.49
C ALA A 140 4.66 18.50 13.52
N SER A 141 4.26 19.77 13.57
CA SER A 141 3.10 20.22 14.34
C SER A 141 2.27 21.14 13.45
N LEU A 142 0.96 20.91 13.42
CA LEU A 142 0.02 21.82 12.76
C LEU A 142 -0.65 22.66 13.84
N VAL A 143 -0.78 23.95 13.58
CA VAL A 143 -1.56 24.86 14.40
C VAL A 143 -2.98 24.85 13.87
N GLU A 144 -3.90 24.39 14.70
CA GLU A 144 -5.33 24.45 14.42
C GLU A 144 -5.89 25.73 15.05
N GLY A 145 -6.39 26.65 14.22
CA GLY A 145 -7.11 27.84 14.70
C GLY A 145 -6.27 28.91 15.41
N ASP A 146 -6.99 29.86 16.00
CA ASP A 146 -6.49 31.08 16.67
C ASP A 146 -6.07 30.79 18.14
N ASP A 147 -5.60 29.56 18.39
CA ASP A 147 -5.35 29.04 19.73
C ASP A 147 -4.01 29.59 20.28
N GLY A 148 -4.03 30.87 20.65
CA GLY A 148 -3.00 31.53 21.44
C GLY A 148 -2.04 32.44 20.67
N ALA A 149 -1.20 33.16 21.43
CA ALA A 149 -0.25 34.16 20.91
C ALA A 149 0.71 33.58 19.84
N ASP A 150 1.08 32.30 19.99
CA ASP A 150 1.99 31.61 19.05
C ASP A 150 1.30 31.27 17.72
N GLY A 151 0.01 30.96 17.72
CA GLY A 151 -0.76 30.68 16.52
C GLY A 151 -0.95 31.94 15.67
N GLY A 152 -1.25 33.07 16.31
CA GLY A 152 -1.35 34.37 15.65
C GLY A 152 -0.05 34.81 14.97
N LEU A 153 1.11 34.60 15.62
CA LEU A 153 2.42 34.94 15.04
C LEU A 153 2.78 34.10 13.82
N LEU A 154 2.47 32.79 13.85
CA LEU A 154 2.70 31.89 12.72
C LEU A 154 1.80 32.25 11.53
N GLN A 155 0.55 32.64 11.78
CA GLN A 155 -0.34 33.14 10.74
C GLN A 155 0.16 34.45 10.13
N VAL A 156 0.69 35.37 10.93
CA VAL A 156 1.27 36.64 10.42
C VAL A 156 2.44 36.36 9.47
N LEU A 157 3.31 35.41 9.80
CA LEU A 157 4.46 35.06 8.97
C LEU A 157 4.05 34.49 7.60
N CYS A 158 2.99 33.68 7.54
CA CYS A 158 2.56 33.01 6.31
C CYS A 158 1.48 33.76 5.51
N LEU A 159 0.58 34.48 6.17
CA LEU A 159 -0.69 34.94 5.59
C LEU A 159 -0.87 36.46 5.63
N GLN A 160 0.11 37.20 6.16
CA GLN A 160 0.08 38.67 6.25
C GLN A 160 -1.20 39.23 6.91
N GLY A 161 -1.83 38.48 7.83
CA GLY A 161 -2.85 39.01 8.75
C GLY A 161 -4.32 38.89 8.33
N GLY A 162 -4.67 38.04 7.36
CA GLY A 162 -6.08 37.74 7.04
C GLY A 162 -6.64 36.53 7.82
N PRO A 163 -7.90 36.55 8.28
CA PRO A 163 -8.53 35.38 8.88
C PRO A 163 -8.62 34.23 7.87
N LEU A 164 -8.29 33.02 8.33
CA LEU A 164 -8.33 31.83 7.50
C LEU A 164 -9.79 31.33 7.34
N PRO A 165 -10.25 31.02 6.12
CA PRO A 165 -11.51 30.29 5.94
C PRO A 165 -11.43 28.89 6.59
N GLU A 166 -12.55 28.26 6.94
CA GLU A 166 -12.56 26.88 7.51
C GLU A 166 -11.89 25.83 6.61
N SER A 167 -11.82 26.09 5.30
CA SER A 167 -11.11 25.27 4.31
C SER A 167 -9.67 25.72 4.07
N ALA A 168 -9.12 26.57 4.93
CA ALA A 168 -7.82 27.16 4.72
C ALA A 168 -6.67 26.15 4.82
N PRO A 169 -5.57 26.42 4.10
CA PRO A 169 -4.31 25.79 4.41
C PRO A 169 -3.94 25.98 5.89
N ARG A 170 -3.43 24.92 6.51
CA ARG A 170 -3.04 24.92 7.93
C ARG A 170 -1.63 25.48 8.04
N VAL A 171 -1.34 26.28 9.07
CA VAL A 171 0.06 26.66 9.32
C VAL A 171 0.68 25.60 10.22
N GLY A 172 1.94 25.23 9.95
CA GLY A 172 2.63 24.25 10.77
C GLY A 172 4.11 24.48 10.87
N ARG A 173 4.72 23.88 11.90
CA ARG A 173 6.16 23.84 12.10
C ARG A 173 6.69 22.45 11.76
N PHE A 174 7.75 22.41 10.96
CA PHE A 174 8.30 21.18 10.39
C PHE A 174 9.81 21.17 10.62
N ARG A 175 10.33 20.01 11.01
CA ARG A 175 11.76 19.73 11.10
C ARG A 175 12.06 18.49 10.28
N TRP A 176 13.19 18.51 9.57
CA TRP A 176 13.65 17.37 8.80
C TRP A 176 15.18 17.23 8.84
N GLU A 177 15.66 16.01 8.65
CA GLU A 177 17.08 15.67 8.50
C GLU A 177 17.41 15.33 7.04
N GLY A 178 18.62 15.59 6.58
CA GLY A 178 19.06 15.23 5.22
C GLY A 178 18.62 16.17 4.08
N GLY A 179 17.95 17.29 4.37
CA GLY A 179 17.48 18.28 3.39
C GLY A 179 18.59 19.12 2.73
N PRO A 180 18.23 20.26 2.07
CA PRO A 180 19.24 21.12 1.44
C PRO A 180 20.24 21.60 2.51
N PRO A 181 21.56 21.49 2.26
CA PRO A 181 22.54 22.07 3.16
C PRO A 181 22.25 23.56 3.35
N ALA A 182 22.46 24.09 4.57
CA ALA A 182 22.17 25.49 4.90
C ALA A 182 22.85 26.48 3.92
N GLU A 183 23.97 26.07 3.33
CA GLU A 183 24.78 26.83 2.39
C GLU A 183 24.26 26.81 0.95
N VAL A 184 23.43 25.81 0.60
CA VAL A 184 23.00 25.52 -0.78
C VAL A 184 21.73 26.28 -1.13
N GLY A 185 20.83 26.52 -0.18
CA GLY A 185 19.68 27.37 -0.44
C GLY A 185 18.59 27.32 0.61
N ARG A 186 17.74 28.37 0.62
CA ARG A 186 16.57 28.44 1.49
C ARG A 186 15.49 27.48 0.96
N PRO A 187 14.88 26.64 1.82
CA PRO A 187 13.70 25.85 1.49
C PRO A 187 12.54 26.75 1.02
N LEU A 188 11.87 26.36 -0.07
CA LEU A 188 10.75 27.11 -0.64
C LEU A 188 9.46 26.28 -0.65
N VAL A 189 9.55 25.03 -1.09
CA VAL A 189 8.41 24.11 -1.21
C VAL A 189 8.79 22.77 -0.59
N VAL A 190 7.88 22.21 0.21
CA VAL A 190 8.02 20.88 0.79
C VAL A 190 6.92 19.99 0.24
N ARG A 191 7.24 18.78 -0.17
CA ARG A 191 6.25 17.73 -0.45
C ARG A 191 6.43 16.65 0.59
N THR A 192 5.38 16.28 1.31
CA THR A 192 5.46 15.15 2.24
C THR A 192 4.90 13.90 1.59
N PHE A 193 5.51 12.77 1.93
CA PHE A 193 5.15 11.46 1.43
C PHE A 193 5.09 10.50 2.59
N VAL A 194 4.09 9.63 2.63
CA VAL A 194 4.15 8.47 3.52
C VAL A 194 5.07 7.43 2.91
N ARG A 195 5.84 6.72 3.73
CA ARG A 195 6.50 5.48 3.29
C ARG A 195 5.49 4.33 3.34
N GLY A 196 5.22 3.74 2.19
CA GLY A 196 4.50 2.48 2.04
C GLY A 196 5.48 1.36 1.68
N ARG A 197 5.14 0.12 2.03
CA ARG A 197 5.87 -1.07 1.58
C ARG A 197 4.84 -2.10 1.12
N TYR A 198 5.00 -2.60 -0.09
CA TYR A 198 4.35 -3.84 -0.49
C TYR A 198 5.35 -4.99 -0.38
N SER A 199 4.93 -6.12 0.14
CA SER A 199 5.78 -7.32 0.24
C SER A 199 5.05 -8.60 -0.11
N LEU A 200 5.82 -9.58 -0.60
CA LEU A 200 5.43 -10.96 -0.87
C LEU A 200 5.92 -11.81 0.29
N GLU A 201 5.22 -11.76 1.42
CA GLU A 201 5.67 -12.33 2.69
C GLU A 201 4.51 -13.03 3.40
N ASP A 202 4.82 -14.06 4.19
CA ASP A 202 3.86 -14.82 5.00
C ASP A 202 2.68 -15.31 4.16
N GLY A 203 2.97 -15.93 3.01
CA GLY A 203 1.97 -16.50 2.12
C GLY A 203 1.18 -15.49 1.28
N ALA A 204 1.34 -14.17 1.46
CA ALA A 204 0.43 -13.19 0.84
C ALA A 204 1.13 -11.96 0.26
N PHE A 205 0.45 -11.26 -0.62
CA PHE A 205 0.80 -9.89 -0.97
C PHE A 205 0.24 -8.95 0.08
N ARG A 206 1.11 -8.21 0.75
CA ARG A 206 0.79 -7.40 1.92
C ARG A 206 1.13 -5.94 1.67
N TYR A 207 0.38 -5.06 2.31
CA TYR A 207 0.68 -3.64 2.38
C TYR A 207 0.97 -3.23 3.82
N LEU A 208 2.09 -2.55 4.02
CA LEU A 208 2.46 -1.88 5.24
C LEU A 208 2.41 -0.37 4.99
N ARG A 209 1.56 0.34 5.75
CA ARG A 209 1.49 1.79 5.74
C ARG A 209 2.12 2.33 7.03
N GLY A 210 3.40 2.72 6.95
CA GLY A 210 4.13 3.18 8.12
C GLY A 210 4.19 2.11 9.23
N GLN A 211 3.82 2.47 10.47
CA GLN A 211 3.83 1.55 11.62
C GLN A 211 2.52 0.79 11.86
N ALA A 212 1.50 0.95 11.01
CA ALA A 212 0.13 0.47 11.29
C ALA A 212 -0.09 -1.05 11.15
N GLY A 213 0.96 -1.87 11.19
CA GLY A 213 0.88 -3.32 10.99
C GLY A 213 0.64 -3.73 9.53
N ARG A 214 0.79 -5.03 9.25
CA ARG A 214 0.74 -5.59 7.89
C ARG A 214 -0.67 -6.06 7.57
N GLN A 215 -1.32 -5.46 6.57
CA GLN A 215 -2.62 -5.94 6.08
C GLN A 215 -2.42 -6.82 4.83
N PRO A 216 -2.92 -8.07 4.81
CA PRO A 216 -2.94 -8.87 3.60
C PRO A 216 -3.92 -8.27 2.59
N LEU A 217 -3.46 -8.07 1.36
CA LEU A 217 -4.28 -7.65 0.22
C LEU A 217 -4.77 -8.83 -0.63
N THR A 218 -4.12 -9.98 -0.49
CA THR A 218 -4.51 -11.23 -1.14
C THR A 218 -4.70 -12.34 -0.10
N PRO A 219 -5.39 -13.43 -0.44
CA PRO A 219 -5.31 -14.68 0.30
C PRO A 219 -3.86 -15.18 0.40
N GLU A 220 -3.65 -16.14 1.32
CA GLU A 220 -2.37 -16.81 1.52
C GLU A 220 -2.14 -17.83 0.38
N ARG A 221 -1.69 -17.34 -0.77
CA ARG A 221 -1.44 -18.12 -2.00
C ARG A 221 -0.08 -17.86 -2.64
N VAL A 222 0.70 -16.93 -2.08
CA VAL A 222 2.03 -16.54 -2.55
C VAL A 222 3.06 -17.47 -1.90
N GLY A 223 3.72 -18.29 -2.70
CA GLY A 223 4.77 -19.21 -2.26
C GLY A 223 6.15 -18.56 -2.18
N ASP A 224 7.05 -19.23 -1.45
CA ASP A 224 8.40 -18.75 -1.07
C ASP A 224 9.34 -18.44 -2.25
N GLY A 225 9.07 -18.96 -3.45
CA GLY A 225 9.85 -18.67 -4.66
C GLY A 225 9.57 -17.29 -5.28
N SER A 226 8.54 -16.59 -4.77
CA SER A 226 8.12 -15.29 -5.28
C SER A 226 9.16 -14.22 -5.00
N ARG A 227 9.39 -13.33 -5.97
CA ARG A 227 10.40 -12.29 -5.84
C ARG A 227 10.10 -11.02 -6.62
N ILE A 228 10.70 -9.94 -6.15
CA ILE A 228 10.68 -8.59 -6.71
C ILE A 228 12.10 -8.17 -7.00
N GLU A 229 12.37 -7.79 -8.25
CA GLU A 229 13.71 -7.42 -8.70
C GLU A 229 13.67 -6.18 -9.58
N TRP A 230 14.77 -5.42 -9.57
CA TRP A 230 14.98 -4.38 -10.57
C TRP A 230 15.13 -5.01 -11.97
N LEU A 231 14.50 -4.40 -12.97
CA LEU A 231 14.83 -4.70 -14.36
C LEU A 231 16.29 -4.28 -14.65
N PRO A 232 16.97 -4.96 -15.58
CA PRO A 232 18.29 -4.54 -16.05
C PRO A 232 18.30 -3.06 -16.43
N GLY A 233 19.21 -2.29 -15.82
CA GLY A 233 19.30 -0.84 -16.00
C GLY A 233 18.57 0.01 -14.96
N GLY A 234 17.89 -0.60 -13.98
CA GLY A 234 17.33 0.09 -12.80
C GLY A 234 16.14 1.02 -13.08
N ARG A 235 15.48 0.86 -14.24
CA ARG A 235 14.39 1.74 -14.71
C ARG A 235 13.01 1.10 -14.65
N GLY A 236 12.88 0.00 -13.94
CA GLY A 236 11.67 -0.79 -13.94
C GLY A 236 11.77 -1.94 -12.97
N LEU A 237 10.69 -2.66 -12.78
CA LEU A 237 10.57 -3.70 -11.78
C LEU A 237 10.01 -4.96 -12.43
N GLN A 238 10.54 -6.11 -12.04
CA GLN A 238 10.02 -7.43 -12.39
C GLN A 238 9.51 -8.09 -11.11
N VAL A 239 8.30 -8.63 -11.19
CA VAL A 239 7.76 -9.51 -10.15
C VAL A 239 7.59 -10.90 -10.74
N GLU A 240 8.11 -11.90 -10.03
CA GLU A 240 7.79 -13.30 -10.27
C GLU A 240 6.97 -13.81 -9.09
N LEU A 241 5.77 -14.33 -9.36
CA LEU A 241 4.89 -14.93 -8.37
C LEU A 241 4.93 -16.44 -8.53
N HIS A 242 5.29 -17.13 -7.46
CA HIS A 242 5.10 -18.56 -7.28
C HIS A 242 3.83 -18.73 -6.46
N LEU A 243 2.89 -19.51 -6.97
CA LEU A 243 1.62 -19.79 -6.29
C LEU A 243 1.73 -21.11 -5.53
N GLU A 244 1.03 -21.22 -4.40
CA GLU A 244 1.01 -22.47 -3.60
C GLU A 244 0.53 -23.69 -4.40
N SER A 245 -0.34 -23.48 -5.39
CA SER A 245 -0.81 -24.52 -6.31
C SER A 245 0.28 -25.02 -7.27
N GLY A 246 1.46 -24.40 -7.27
CA GLY A 246 2.60 -24.72 -8.14
C GLY A 246 2.66 -23.89 -9.43
N GLY A 247 1.74 -22.94 -9.63
CA GLY A 247 1.78 -22.02 -10.77
C GLY A 247 2.90 -20.97 -10.64
N VAL A 248 3.58 -20.64 -11.74
CA VAL A 248 4.56 -19.54 -11.78
C VAL A 248 4.14 -18.54 -12.84
N THR A 249 4.14 -17.26 -12.48
CA THR A 249 3.81 -16.18 -13.41
C THR A 249 4.68 -14.95 -13.18
N GLY A 250 4.90 -14.16 -14.23
CA GLY A 250 5.78 -13.00 -14.21
C GLY A 250 5.08 -11.76 -14.70
N TRP A 251 5.43 -10.62 -14.11
CA TRP A 251 4.98 -9.30 -14.53
C TRP A 251 6.15 -8.32 -14.51
N ARG A 252 6.08 -7.33 -15.40
CA ARG A 252 7.13 -6.33 -15.57
C ARG A 252 6.49 -4.96 -15.73
N HIS A 253 7.07 -3.99 -15.05
CA HIS A 253 6.74 -2.58 -15.18
C HIS A 253 7.98 -1.79 -15.61
N GLN A 254 7.84 -0.96 -16.64
CA GLN A 254 8.87 -0.01 -17.03
C GLN A 254 8.44 1.36 -16.53
N GLY A 255 9.28 1.98 -15.70
CA GLY A 255 9.01 3.33 -15.22
C GLY A 255 9.01 4.33 -16.38
N VAL A 256 8.15 5.33 -16.29
CA VAL A 256 8.03 6.37 -17.32
C VAL A 256 9.28 7.26 -17.29
N HIS A 257 9.86 7.51 -18.46
CA HIS A 257 10.92 8.50 -18.63
C HIS A 257 10.35 9.92 -18.55
N PRO A 258 10.94 10.84 -17.76
CA PRO A 258 10.70 12.26 -17.93
C PRO A 258 11.27 12.75 -19.27
#